data_AF-A8N6P3-F1
#
_entry.id   AF-A8N6P3-F1
#
_cell.length_a   1.000
_cell.length_b   1.000
_cell.length_c   1.000
_cell.angle_alpha   90.00
_cell.angle_beta   90.00
_cell.angle_gamma   90.00
#
_symmetry.space_group_name_H-M   'P 1'
#
loop_
_entity.id
_entity.type
_entity.pdbx_description
1 polymer ?
#
loop_
_entity_poly.entity_id
_entity_poly.type
_entity_poly.pdbx_seq_one_letter_code
_entity_poly.pdbx_strand_id
1 'polypeptide(L)'
;MDAKLKALKVADLKAILTKAGNPAPAKATKADLVSRILASDNAQEAYRQLHEPQLEQHDTVDASNDAPVEEEEEEEQPPPAEEAEQVEEAQPEAAETCATEATAVDPELEARKRRAERFGIPLVEPKAPRTDKGRKGDKPKITEDPAKLQARAERFGIKRPAPEETVDPEEAERRRKRAERFGIPLKE
;
A
#
# COMPACT_ATOMS: atom_id res chain seq x y z
N MET A 1 19.74 -11.96 -18.74
CA MET A 1 19.43 -10.66 -18.08
C MET A 1 18.01 -10.18 -18.35
N ASP A 2 17.51 -10.25 -19.59
CA ASP A 2 16.17 -9.81 -20.01
C ASP A 2 15.01 -10.02 -19.03
N ALA A 3 14.83 -11.24 -18.52
CA ALA A 3 13.73 -11.57 -17.61
C ALA A 3 13.84 -10.76 -16.31
N LYS A 4 15.05 -10.65 -15.73
CA LYS A 4 15.32 -9.83 -14.53
C LYS A 4 14.99 -8.35 -14.78
N LEU A 5 15.38 -7.81 -15.94
CA LEU A 5 15.07 -6.42 -16.34
C LEU A 5 13.57 -6.21 -16.63
N LYS A 6 12.87 -7.20 -17.18
CA LYS A 6 11.42 -7.16 -17.43
C LYS A 6 10.61 -7.25 -16.12
N ALA A 7 11.18 -7.82 -15.05
CA ALA A 7 10.56 -7.83 -13.72
C ALA A 7 10.62 -6.44 -13.03
N LEU A 8 11.74 -5.71 -13.15
CA LEU A 8 11.90 -4.38 -12.53
C LEU A 8 10.82 -3.37 -12.92
N LYS A 9 10.50 -2.42 -12.04
CA LYS A 9 9.61 -1.29 -12.33
C LYS A 9 10.30 -0.25 -13.23
N VAL A 10 9.49 0.53 -13.96
CA VAL A 10 9.96 1.59 -14.88
C VAL A 10 10.86 2.63 -14.19
N ALA A 11 10.68 2.86 -12.88
CA ALA A 11 11.53 3.76 -12.11
C ALA A 11 12.96 3.22 -11.95
N ASP A 12 13.14 1.94 -11.64
CA ASP A 12 14.46 1.34 -11.43
C ASP A 12 15.22 1.21 -12.75
N LEU A 13 14.52 0.85 -13.82
CA LEU A 13 15.09 0.86 -15.18
C LEU A 13 15.59 2.25 -15.59
N LYS A 14 14.90 3.32 -15.18
CA LYS A 14 15.40 4.69 -15.36
C LYS A 14 16.59 4.99 -14.44
N ALA A 15 16.57 4.55 -13.19
CA ALA A 15 17.67 4.75 -12.22
C ALA A 15 18.98 4.10 -12.69
N ILE A 16 18.92 2.86 -13.17
CA ILE A 16 20.05 2.13 -13.79
C ILE A 16 20.62 2.92 -14.97
N LEU A 17 19.76 3.37 -15.89
CA LEU A 17 20.16 4.16 -17.05
C LEU A 17 20.76 5.52 -16.66
N THR A 18 20.28 6.19 -15.62
CA THR A 18 20.91 7.42 -15.11
C THR A 18 22.26 7.15 -14.43
N LYS A 19 22.41 6.05 -13.69
CA LYS A 19 23.68 5.67 -13.06
C LYS A 19 24.76 5.34 -14.11
N ALA A 20 24.37 4.74 -15.22
CA ALA A 20 25.23 4.45 -16.36
C ALA A 20 25.42 5.63 -17.35
N GLY A 21 24.95 6.84 -17.02
CA GLY A 21 25.12 8.04 -17.85
C GLY A 21 24.28 8.09 -19.13
N ASN A 22 23.32 7.19 -19.31
CA ASN A 22 22.52 7.01 -20.53
C ASN A 22 21.02 7.31 -20.31
N PRO A 23 20.64 8.52 -19.85
CA PRO A 23 19.29 8.85 -19.41
C PRO A 23 18.22 8.60 -20.50
N ALA A 24 17.07 8.08 -20.08
CA ALA A 24 15.98 7.75 -20.97
C ALA A 24 15.15 8.98 -21.41
N PRO A 25 14.63 9.02 -22.65
CA PRO A 25 13.72 10.08 -23.08
C PRO A 25 12.40 9.99 -22.31
N ALA A 26 11.74 11.14 -22.10
CA ALA A 26 10.57 11.26 -21.22
C ALA A 26 9.40 10.32 -21.59
N LYS A 27 9.27 9.94 -22.86
CA LYS A 27 8.22 9.06 -23.40
C LYS A 27 8.67 7.61 -23.71
N ALA A 28 9.83 7.17 -23.22
CA ALA A 28 10.26 5.78 -23.36
C ALA A 28 9.26 4.80 -22.71
N THR A 29 8.89 3.75 -23.43
CA THR A 29 8.12 2.62 -22.90
C THR A 29 9.01 1.71 -22.05
N LYS A 30 8.41 0.79 -21.26
CA LYS A 30 9.19 -0.19 -20.49
C LYS A 30 10.12 -1.03 -21.37
N ALA A 31 9.67 -1.39 -22.57
CA ALA A 31 10.47 -2.15 -23.53
C ALA A 31 11.71 -1.35 -23.99
N ASP A 32 11.55 -0.08 -24.34
CA ASP A 32 12.66 0.78 -24.79
C ASP A 32 13.75 0.93 -23.73
N LEU A 33 13.36 0.99 -22.45
CA LEU A 33 14.29 1.05 -21.32
C LEU A 33 15.09 -0.26 -21.18
N VAL A 34 14.41 -1.42 -21.26
CA VAL A 34 15.06 -2.73 -21.20
C VAL A 34 16.02 -2.91 -22.38
N SER A 35 15.58 -2.61 -23.60
CA SER A 35 16.43 -2.68 -24.80
C SER A 35 17.67 -1.78 -24.70
N ARG A 36 17.54 -0.58 -24.12
CA ARG A 36 18.68 0.33 -23.91
C ARG A 36 19.67 -0.17 -22.86
N ILE A 37 19.19 -0.82 -21.79
CA ILE A 37 20.08 -1.43 -20.79
C ILE A 37 20.82 -2.63 -21.41
N LEU A 38 20.14 -3.45 -22.20
CA LEU A 38 20.77 -4.59 -22.88
C LEU A 38 21.82 -4.15 -23.91
N ALA A 39 21.59 -3.03 -24.60
CA ALA A 39 22.52 -2.46 -25.57
C ALA A 39 23.73 -1.69 -24.95
N SER A 40 23.86 -1.63 -23.63
CA SER A 40 24.90 -0.85 -22.95
C SER A 40 25.48 -1.60 -21.74
N ASP A 41 26.71 -2.10 -21.87
CA ASP A 41 27.36 -2.90 -20.82
C ASP A 41 27.49 -2.16 -19.48
N ASN A 42 27.80 -0.85 -19.51
CA ASN A 42 27.78 0.02 -18.32
C ASN A 42 26.41 0.02 -17.61
N ALA A 43 25.30 -0.02 -18.36
CA ALA A 43 23.96 -0.15 -17.79
C ALA A 43 23.70 -1.56 -17.22
N GLN A 44 24.27 -2.60 -17.82
CA GLN A 44 24.23 -3.94 -17.23
C GLN A 44 25.03 -4.00 -15.93
N GLU A 45 26.24 -3.46 -15.88
CA GLU A 45 27.06 -3.37 -14.66
C GLU A 45 26.38 -2.55 -13.55
N ALA A 46 25.79 -1.41 -13.90
CA ALA A 46 25.00 -0.61 -12.98
C ALA A 46 23.78 -1.39 -12.42
N TYR A 47 23.15 -2.25 -13.22
CA TYR A 47 22.13 -3.19 -12.76
C TYR A 47 22.73 -4.26 -11.82
N ARG A 48 23.85 -4.89 -12.18
CA ARG A 48 24.50 -5.91 -11.34
C ARG A 48 24.79 -5.36 -9.95
N GLN A 49 25.44 -4.20 -9.87
CA GLN A 49 25.78 -3.53 -8.61
C GLN A 49 24.57 -3.16 -7.73
N LEU A 50 23.37 -2.97 -8.32
CA LEU A 50 22.17 -2.57 -7.56
C LEU A 50 21.26 -3.73 -7.17
N HIS A 51 21.23 -4.80 -7.97
CA HIS A 51 20.19 -5.84 -7.88
C HIS A 51 20.72 -7.28 -7.81
N GLU A 52 21.94 -7.55 -8.27
CA GLU A 52 22.54 -8.88 -8.20
C GLU A 52 23.07 -9.26 -6.79
N PRO A 53 23.63 -8.37 -5.93
CA PRO A 53 24.14 -8.79 -4.61
C PRO A 53 23.04 -9.16 -3.59
N GLN A 54 21.75 -9.00 -3.93
CA GLN A 54 20.63 -9.45 -3.08
C GLN A 54 20.01 -10.78 -3.53
N LEU A 55 20.40 -11.33 -4.69
CA LEU A 55 19.73 -12.52 -5.25
C LEU A 55 20.33 -13.85 -4.78
N GLU A 56 21.55 -13.86 -4.24
CA GLU A 56 22.23 -15.08 -3.77
C GLU A 56 21.88 -15.50 -2.33
N GLN A 57 21.01 -14.76 -1.63
CA GLN A 57 20.72 -14.97 -0.19
C GLN A 57 19.26 -15.38 0.14
N HIS A 58 18.47 -15.83 -0.84
CA HIS A 58 17.06 -16.21 -0.58
C HIS A 58 16.59 -17.56 -1.14
N ASP A 59 17.52 -18.39 -1.64
CA ASP A 59 17.26 -19.75 -2.12
C ASP A 59 18.24 -20.77 -1.50
N THR A 60 18.24 -20.87 -0.16
CA THR A 60 18.68 -22.11 0.51
C THR A 60 17.47 -22.80 1.12
N VAL A 61 16.88 -23.62 0.26
CA VAL A 61 15.81 -24.58 0.50
C VAL A 61 15.82 -25.24 1.88
N ASP A 62 14.66 -25.16 2.53
CA ASP A 62 14.14 -26.15 3.46
C ASP A 62 13.97 -27.50 2.74
N ALA A 63 15.03 -28.33 2.72
CA ALA A 63 15.00 -29.68 2.12
C ALA A 63 16.23 -30.57 2.49
N SER A 64 16.47 -30.81 3.78
CA SER A 64 17.31 -31.94 4.24
C SER A 64 16.95 -32.36 5.67
N ASN A 65 15.95 -33.24 5.79
CA ASN A 65 15.79 -34.06 6.98
C ASN A 65 16.73 -35.27 6.85
N ASP A 66 17.91 -35.20 7.46
CA ASP A 66 18.73 -36.36 7.77
C ASP A 66 19.57 -36.07 9.03
N ALA A 67 19.50 -36.95 10.03
CA ALA A 67 20.22 -36.84 11.30
C ALA A 67 21.50 -37.69 11.26
N PRO A 68 22.55 -37.33 12.01
CA PRO A 68 22.69 -37.86 13.38
C PRO A 68 23.04 -36.73 14.38
N VAL A 69 22.49 -36.70 15.61
CA VAL A 69 22.84 -37.53 16.78
C VAL A 69 24.32 -37.43 17.14
N GLU A 70 24.62 -36.61 18.14
CA GLU A 70 25.79 -36.77 19.00
C GLU A 70 25.37 -36.38 20.44
N GLU A 71 25.59 -37.29 21.38
CA GLU A 71 25.17 -37.22 22.78
C GLU A 71 26.39 -36.81 23.63
N GLU A 72 26.24 -35.82 24.51
CA GLU A 72 27.04 -35.73 25.74
C GLU A 72 26.11 -35.37 26.91
N GLU A 73 25.82 -36.38 27.74
CA GLU A 73 25.18 -36.21 29.06
C GLU A 73 26.26 -35.89 30.10
N GLU A 74 25.98 -34.99 31.04
CA GLU A 74 26.55 -35.12 32.39
C GLU A 74 25.53 -34.60 33.43
N GLU A 75 25.25 -35.43 34.44
CA GLU A 75 24.24 -35.20 35.48
C GLU A 75 24.77 -34.35 36.63
N GLU A 76 23.92 -33.52 37.28
CA GLU A 76 23.87 -33.48 38.75
C GLU A 76 22.57 -32.89 39.32
N GLN A 77 22.03 -33.55 40.34
CA GLN A 77 20.87 -33.19 41.20
C GLN A 77 21.00 -33.97 42.53
N PRO A 78 20.22 -33.72 43.60
CA PRO A 78 19.71 -32.49 44.25
C PRO A 78 19.99 -32.62 45.80
N PRO A 79 19.09 -32.40 46.80
CA PRO A 79 17.98 -31.45 47.10
C PRO A 79 18.34 -30.60 48.39
N PRO A 80 17.55 -30.38 49.48
CA PRO A 80 16.08 -30.24 49.74
C PRO A 80 15.64 -29.03 50.63
N ALA A 81 14.31 -28.79 50.71
CA ALA A 81 13.51 -28.08 51.76
C ALA A 81 13.75 -26.57 52.00
N GLU A 82 12.81 -25.71 52.42
CA GLU A 82 11.43 -25.79 52.99
C GLU A 82 10.49 -24.81 52.21
N GLU A 83 9.25 -25.14 51.83
CA GLU A 83 7.97 -25.02 52.58
C GLU A 83 7.52 -23.59 52.99
N ALA A 84 6.52 -23.03 52.28
CA ALA A 84 5.45 -22.17 52.83
C ALA A 84 4.38 -21.81 51.78
N GLU A 85 3.12 -21.71 52.22
CA GLU A 85 1.93 -21.41 51.41
C GLU A 85 1.76 -19.90 51.14
N GLN A 86 1.10 -19.53 50.03
CA GLN A 86 -0.19 -18.82 50.14
C GLN A 86 -0.96 -18.67 48.81
N VAL A 87 -2.25 -18.97 48.89
CA VAL A 87 -3.31 -18.62 47.93
C VAL A 87 -3.83 -17.23 48.26
N GLU A 88 -4.05 -16.38 47.26
CA GLU A 88 -5.14 -15.40 47.37
C GLU A 88 -5.76 -15.05 46.00
N GLU A 89 -7.08 -14.91 46.04
CA GLU A 89 -8.01 -14.81 44.92
C GLU A 89 -8.80 -13.50 45.09
N ALA A 90 -8.69 -12.54 44.17
CA ALA A 90 -9.65 -11.44 44.04
C ALA A 90 -9.50 -10.63 42.74
N GLN A 91 -10.47 -10.78 41.83
CA GLN A 91 -11.07 -9.60 41.18
C GLN A 91 -12.06 -9.00 42.19
N PRO A 92 -12.35 -7.67 42.16
CA PRO A 92 -13.46 -7.25 41.30
C PRO A 92 -13.40 -5.83 40.70
N GLU A 93 -14.38 -5.60 39.84
CA GLU A 93 -15.10 -4.35 39.58
C GLU A 93 -14.61 -3.32 38.54
N ALA A 94 -15.61 -2.54 38.11
CA ALA A 94 -15.67 -1.78 36.86
C ALA A 94 -16.07 -0.31 37.14
N ALA A 95 -16.41 0.42 36.07
CA ALA A 95 -16.83 1.83 36.02
C ALA A 95 -15.68 2.82 36.34
N GLU A 96 -15.14 3.57 35.38
CA GLU A 96 -15.72 4.63 34.52
C GLU A 96 -15.39 6.06 35.01
N THR A 97 -14.85 6.85 34.07
CA THR A 97 -14.87 8.32 33.95
C THR A 97 -13.82 9.21 34.65
N CYS A 98 -13.41 10.22 33.87
CA CYS A 98 -12.84 11.52 34.23
C CYS A 98 -11.44 11.60 34.87
N ALA A 99 -10.58 12.56 34.51
CA ALA A 99 -10.51 13.42 33.33
C ALA A 99 -9.13 14.10 33.26
N THR A 100 -8.39 13.92 32.17
CA THR A 100 -7.25 14.79 31.82
C THR A 100 -7.23 15.05 30.31
N GLU A 101 -6.68 16.21 29.94
CA GLU A 101 -6.38 16.64 28.56
C GLU A 101 -7.57 17.08 27.69
N ALA A 102 -8.12 18.23 28.07
CA ALA A 102 -8.84 19.11 27.16
C ALA A 102 -7.91 19.69 26.07
N THR A 103 -7.70 18.96 24.97
CA THR A 103 -7.61 19.61 23.65
C THR A 103 -8.51 18.86 22.66
N ALA A 104 -9.57 19.53 22.20
CA ALA A 104 -10.42 19.02 21.12
C ALA A 104 -9.67 19.18 19.78
N VAL A 105 -8.68 18.32 19.54
CA VAL A 105 -8.11 18.15 18.20
C VAL A 105 -9.12 17.35 17.39
N ASP A 106 -9.95 18.09 16.64
CA ASP A 106 -10.92 17.53 15.70
C ASP A 106 -10.23 16.45 14.82
N PRO A 107 -10.70 15.19 14.80
CA PRO A 107 -9.99 14.08 14.14
C PRO A 107 -9.74 14.33 12.64
N GLU A 108 -10.52 15.20 12.01
CA GLU A 108 -10.26 15.67 10.65
C GLU A 108 -8.92 16.42 10.52
N LEU A 109 -8.54 17.23 11.53
CA LEU A 109 -7.28 17.96 11.54
C LEU A 109 -6.07 17.03 11.73
N GLU A 110 -6.20 15.94 12.48
CA GLU A 110 -5.14 14.93 12.58
C GLU A 110 -4.96 14.16 11.27
N ALA A 111 -6.06 13.75 10.62
CA ALA A 111 -6.02 13.16 9.30
C ALA A 111 -5.41 14.11 8.26
N ARG A 112 -5.65 15.42 8.39
CA ARG A 112 -5.04 16.46 7.55
C ARG A 112 -3.56 16.68 7.86
N LYS A 113 -3.14 16.66 9.12
CA LYS A 113 -1.73 16.71 9.57
C LYS A 113 -0.93 15.52 9.04
N ARG A 114 -1.38 14.29 9.32
CA ARG A 114 -0.75 13.05 8.81
C ARG A 114 -0.69 13.01 7.28
N ARG A 115 -1.67 13.60 6.59
CA ARG A 115 -1.62 13.78 5.13
C ARG A 115 -0.56 14.81 4.73
N ALA A 116 -0.54 15.98 5.35
CA ALA A 116 0.43 17.04 5.09
C ALA A 116 1.87 16.53 5.28
N GLU A 117 2.14 15.83 6.39
CA GLU A 117 3.38 15.12 6.68
C GLU A 117 3.74 14.09 5.59
N ARG A 118 2.80 13.20 5.23
CA ARG A 118 3.00 12.19 4.17
C ARG A 118 3.38 12.79 2.81
N PHE A 119 2.94 14.00 2.52
CA PHE A 119 3.28 14.71 1.28
C PHE A 119 4.42 15.73 1.45
N GLY A 120 4.99 15.89 2.65
CA GLY A 120 6.04 16.88 2.94
C GLY A 120 5.58 18.33 2.80
N ILE A 121 4.28 18.58 2.84
CA ILE A 121 3.69 19.92 2.66
C ILE A 121 3.42 20.51 4.05
N PRO A 122 3.84 21.75 4.34
CA PRO A 122 3.44 22.43 5.58
C PRO A 122 1.91 22.47 5.72
N LEU A 123 1.41 22.28 6.95
CA LEU A 123 -0.03 22.38 7.23
C LEU A 123 -0.50 23.83 7.02
N VAL A 124 -0.92 24.16 5.80
CA VAL A 124 -1.56 25.45 5.52
C VAL A 124 -2.95 25.42 6.15
N GLU A 125 -3.06 26.10 7.29
CA GLU A 125 -4.32 26.36 7.97
C GLU A 125 -5.26 27.11 7.01
N PRO A 126 -6.55 26.73 6.93
CA PRO A 126 -7.51 27.46 6.13
C PRO A 126 -7.73 28.85 6.75
N LYS A 127 -7.15 29.88 6.13
CA LYS A 127 -7.39 31.28 6.51
C LYS A 127 -8.90 31.53 6.55
N ALA A 128 -9.37 32.13 7.65
CA ALA A 128 -10.77 32.25 8.02
C ALA A 128 -11.71 32.59 6.83
N PRO A 129 -12.91 31.99 6.77
CA PRO A 129 -13.79 32.11 5.61
C PRO A 129 -14.12 33.56 5.33
N ARG A 130 -13.59 34.08 4.21
CA ARG A 130 -14.07 35.34 3.65
C ARG A 130 -15.54 35.15 3.31
N THR A 131 -16.38 36.08 3.75
CA THR A 131 -17.83 36.04 3.55
C THR A 131 -18.18 36.28 2.08
N ASP A 132 -18.06 35.23 1.26
CA ASP A 132 -18.43 35.22 -0.16
C ASP A 132 -19.96 35.27 -0.32
N LYS A 133 -20.52 36.47 -0.10
CA LYS A 133 -21.82 36.85 -0.67
C LYS A 133 -21.63 37.09 -2.17
N GLY A 134 -21.32 36.03 -2.92
CA GLY A 134 -20.98 36.14 -4.35
C GLY A 134 -21.37 34.94 -5.22
N ARG A 135 -21.34 33.70 -4.69
CA ARG A 135 -21.53 32.49 -5.53
C ARG A 135 -22.71 31.58 -5.15
N LYS A 136 -23.93 32.11 -5.29
CA LYS A 136 -25.09 31.29 -5.71
C LYS A 136 -25.41 31.56 -7.17
N GLY A 137 -25.08 30.63 -8.07
CA GLY A 137 -25.43 30.73 -9.49
C GLY A 137 -24.66 29.75 -10.37
N ASP A 138 -23.38 30.03 -10.59
CA ASP A 138 -22.55 29.30 -11.55
C ASP A 138 -22.09 27.92 -11.06
N LYS A 139 -22.97 26.92 -11.23
CA LYS A 139 -22.50 25.65 -11.77
C LYS A 139 -21.97 25.98 -13.18
N PRO A 140 -20.66 25.85 -13.48
CA PRO A 140 -20.21 25.99 -14.84
C PRO A 140 -20.97 24.95 -15.66
N LYS A 141 -21.81 25.41 -16.59
CA LYS A 141 -22.49 24.53 -17.53
C LYS A 141 -21.41 24.08 -18.50
N ILE A 142 -20.68 23.03 -18.11
CA ILE A 142 -19.54 22.50 -18.86
C ILE A 142 -20.09 21.99 -20.19
N THR A 143 -20.08 22.87 -21.19
CA THR A 143 -20.23 22.54 -22.60
C THR A 143 -18.93 21.89 -23.06
N GLU A 144 -18.60 20.74 -22.46
CA GLU A 144 -17.62 19.82 -23.02
C GLU A 144 -18.15 19.43 -24.41
N ASP A 145 -17.36 19.74 -25.43
CA ASP A 145 -17.56 19.34 -26.82
C ASP A 145 -17.99 17.86 -26.88
N PRO A 146 -19.06 17.50 -27.62
CA PRO A 146 -19.51 16.11 -27.72
C PRO A 146 -18.38 15.15 -28.12
N ALA A 147 -17.39 15.57 -28.92
CA ALA A 147 -16.23 14.73 -29.23
C ALA A 147 -15.39 14.37 -27.98
N LYS A 148 -15.24 15.30 -27.02
CA LYS A 148 -14.51 15.06 -25.76
C LYS A 148 -15.30 14.17 -24.81
N LEU A 149 -16.63 14.38 -24.70
CA LEU A 149 -17.51 13.50 -23.94
C LEU A 149 -17.52 12.07 -24.51
N GLN A 150 -17.50 11.94 -25.84
CA GLN A 150 -17.43 10.66 -26.52
C GLN A 150 -16.09 9.96 -26.32
N ALA A 151 -14.96 10.64 -26.54
CA ALA A 151 -13.62 10.09 -26.27
C ALA A 151 -13.43 9.71 -24.78
N ARG A 152 -14.06 10.46 -23.87
CA ARG A 152 -14.12 10.11 -22.44
C ARG A 152 -14.96 8.84 -22.23
N ALA A 153 -16.17 8.79 -22.78
CA ALA A 153 -17.05 7.62 -22.66
C ALA A 153 -16.44 6.35 -23.30
N GLU A 154 -15.62 6.49 -24.34
CA GLU A 154 -14.85 5.39 -24.95
C GLU A 154 -13.69 4.94 -24.05
N ARG A 155 -12.91 5.88 -23.48
CA ARG A 155 -11.87 5.56 -22.49
C ARG A 155 -12.41 4.86 -21.24
N PHE A 156 -13.61 5.24 -20.80
CA PHE A 156 -14.28 4.64 -19.64
C PHE A 156 -15.24 3.51 -20.00
N GLY A 157 -15.34 3.10 -21.28
CA GLY A 157 -16.19 2.01 -21.74
C GLY A 157 -17.71 2.22 -21.68
N ILE A 158 -18.18 3.39 -21.21
CA ILE A 158 -19.59 3.72 -20.88
C ILE A 158 -20.55 3.54 -22.08
N LYS A 159 -20.05 3.66 -23.32
CA LYS A 159 -20.85 3.46 -24.54
C LYS A 159 -21.08 1.99 -24.90
N ARG A 160 -20.39 1.02 -24.30
CA ARG A 160 -20.74 -0.40 -24.52
C ARG A 160 -22.05 -0.68 -23.78
N PRO A 161 -23.07 -1.27 -24.41
CA PRO A 161 -24.18 -1.81 -23.64
C PRO A 161 -23.59 -2.80 -22.64
N ALA A 162 -23.98 -2.68 -21.37
CA ALA A 162 -23.62 -3.70 -20.39
C ALA A 162 -24.12 -5.05 -20.92
N PRO A 163 -23.31 -6.12 -20.88
CA PRO A 163 -23.89 -7.45 -21.06
C PRO A 163 -25.01 -7.62 -20.02
N GLU A 164 -26.06 -8.36 -20.38
CA GLU A 164 -27.09 -8.79 -19.42
C GLU A 164 -26.45 -9.84 -18.51
N GLU A 165 -25.59 -9.36 -17.63
CA GLU A 165 -24.76 -10.13 -16.73
C GLU A 165 -25.67 -10.63 -15.61
N THR A 166 -26.06 -11.90 -15.73
CA THR A 166 -26.65 -12.68 -14.66
C THR A 166 -25.68 -12.63 -13.49
N VAL A 167 -25.94 -11.72 -12.54
CA VAL A 167 -25.03 -11.43 -11.43
C VAL A 167 -24.71 -12.73 -10.71
N ASP A 168 -23.45 -13.14 -10.81
CA ASP A 168 -22.96 -14.34 -10.15
C ASP A 168 -23.27 -14.22 -8.64
N PRO A 169 -23.87 -15.23 -7.98
CA PRO A 169 -24.21 -15.16 -6.56
C PRO A 169 -23.07 -14.65 -5.66
N GLU A 170 -21.80 -14.92 -5.99
CA GLU A 170 -20.65 -14.40 -5.25
C GLU A 170 -20.51 -12.86 -5.36
N GLU A 171 -20.76 -12.27 -6.53
CA GLU A 171 -20.72 -10.82 -6.69
C GLU A 171 -21.93 -10.15 -6.01
N ALA A 172 -23.11 -10.79 -6.03
CA ALA A 172 -24.27 -10.30 -5.29
C ALA A 172 -23.98 -10.20 -3.78
N GLU A 173 -23.31 -11.20 -3.20
CA GLU A 173 -22.84 -11.14 -1.81
C GLU A 173 -21.79 -10.05 -1.59
N ARG A 174 -20.80 -9.91 -2.48
CA ARG A 174 -19.79 -8.85 -2.38
C ARG A 174 -20.41 -7.45 -2.47
N ARG A 175 -21.50 -7.32 -3.24
CA ARG A 175 -22.31 -6.10 -3.36
C ARG A 175 -23.13 -5.86 -2.10
N ARG A 176 -23.71 -6.89 -1.48
CA ARG A 176 -24.39 -6.82 -0.17
C ARG A 176 -23.45 -6.40 0.96
N LYS A 177 -22.30 -7.06 1.11
CA LYS A 177 -21.24 -6.73 2.09
C LYS A 177 -20.73 -5.29 1.92
N ARG A 178 -20.70 -4.77 0.68
CA ARG A 178 -20.42 -3.35 0.41
C ARG A 178 -21.60 -2.45 0.79
N ALA A 179 -22.83 -2.80 0.40
CA ALA A 179 -24.02 -2.02 0.72
C ALA A 179 -24.19 -1.84 2.24
N GLU A 180 -24.01 -2.91 3.01
CA GLU A 180 -24.00 -2.90 4.48
C GLU A 180 -22.90 -1.99 5.04
N ARG A 181 -21.63 -2.19 4.64
CA ARG A 181 -20.49 -1.37 5.09
C ARG A 181 -20.63 0.13 4.77
N PHE A 182 -21.35 0.47 3.71
CA PHE A 182 -21.53 1.86 3.25
C PHE A 182 -22.94 2.41 3.52
N GLY A 183 -23.83 1.66 4.21
CA GLY A 183 -25.21 2.08 4.50
C GLY A 183 -26.06 2.36 3.26
N ILE A 184 -25.73 1.80 2.10
CA ILE A 184 -26.42 2.08 0.84
C ILE A 184 -27.61 1.12 0.73
N PRO A 185 -28.86 1.60 0.52
CA PRO A 185 -29.99 0.72 0.27
C PRO A 185 -29.76 -0.06 -1.02
N LEU A 186 -29.72 -1.39 -0.90
CA LEU A 186 -29.71 -2.27 -2.06
C LEU A 186 -31.10 -2.16 -2.71
N LYS A 187 -31.17 -1.64 -3.94
CA LYS A 187 -32.37 -1.81 -4.77
C LYS A 187 -32.36 -3.26 -5.27
N GLU A 188 -33.35 -4.01 -4.80
CA GLU A 188 -33.78 -5.30 -5.33
C GLU A 188 -34.43 -5.13 -6.72
#